data_AF-A0A8X7NXK1-F1
#
_entry.id   AF-A0A8X7NXK1-F1
#
_cell.length_a   1.000
_cell.length_b   1.000
_cell.length_c   1.000
_cell.angle_alpha   90.00
_cell.angle_beta   90.00
_cell.angle_gamma   90.00
#
_symmetry.space_group_name_H-M   'P 1'
#
loop_
_entity.id
_entity.type
_entity.pdbx_description
1 polymer ?
#
loop_
_entity_poly.entity_id
_entity_poly.type
_entity_poly.pdbx_seq_one_letter_code
_entity_poly.pdbx_strand_id
1 'polypeptide(L)'
;MEMNLLDLPEECIAAVISFTSPHDACRISAVSKLLRSAADSNAAWERFLPSDPRLVNDHSLSTVSIKQLFLRLCESPPLTDDGRTSFWMEKRSGKKCWMLSARKLEIV
;
A
#
# COMPACT_ATOMS: atom_id res chain seq x y z
N MET A 1 -30.37 18.60 2.20
CA MET A 1 -30.31 17.12 2.21
C MET A 1 -28.84 16.77 2.37
N GLU A 2 -28.44 16.29 3.53
CA GLU A 2 -27.07 15.80 3.74
C GLU A 2 -26.92 14.46 3.04
N MET A 3 -25.90 14.32 2.19
CA MET A 3 -25.46 13.02 1.67
C MET A 3 -24.43 12.45 2.64
N ASN A 4 -24.67 11.25 3.14
CA ASN A 4 -23.69 10.56 3.98
C ASN A 4 -22.72 9.78 3.10
N LEU A 5 -21.49 9.60 3.59
CA LEU A 5 -20.49 8.76 2.91
C LEU A 5 -21.00 7.34 2.65
N LEU A 6 -21.86 6.82 3.53
CA LEU A 6 -22.44 5.47 3.44
C LEU A 6 -23.54 5.34 2.38
N ASP A 7 -24.03 6.46 1.82
CA ASP A 7 -25.02 6.46 0.74
C ASP A 7 -24.36 6.33 -0.65
N LEU A 8 -23.01 6.36 -0.71
CA LEU A 8 -22.25 6.21 -1.95
C LEU A 8 -22.10 4.73 -2.34
N PRO A 9 -21.93 4.43 -3.65
CA PRO A 9 -21.50 3.12 -4.10
C PRO A 9 -20.16 2.72 -3.46
N GLU A 10 -19.99 1.42 -3.19
CA GLU A 10 -18.78 0.89 -2.54
C GLU A 10 -17.49 1.28 -3.27
N GLU A 11 -17.50 1.25 -4.60
CA GLU A 11 -16.38 1.65 -5.45
C GLU A 11 -15.99 3.13 -5.25
N CYS A 12 -16.97 4.02 -5.06
CA CYS A 12 -16.70 5.43 -4.77
C CYS A 12 -16.08 5.60 -3.38
N ILE A 13 -16.53 4.82 -2.39
CA ILE A 13 -15.95 4.81 -1.05
C ILE A 13 -14.52 4.29 -1.10
N ALA A 14 -14.27 3.19 -1.81
CA ALA A 14 -12.93 2.64 -2.01
C ALA A 14 -12.00 3.65 -2.69
N ALA A 15 -12.48 4.36 -3.72
CA ALA A 15 -11.73 5.42 -4.38
C ALA A 15 -11.36 6.54 -3.40
N VAL A 16 -12.29 7.01 -2.57
CA VAL A 16 -11.99 8.02 -1.52
C VAL A 16 -10.94 7.50 -0.54
N ILE A 17 -11.08 6.26 -0.07
CA ILE A 17 -10.10 5.62 0.83
C ILE A 17 -8.70 5.56 0.19
N SER A 18 -8.60 5.34 -1.12
CA SER A 18 -7.32 5.31 -1.83
C SER A 18 -6.53 6.62 -1.78
N PHE A 19 -7.18 7.74 -1.46
CA PHE A 19 -6.55 9.05 -1.26
C PHE A 19 -6.15 9.32 0.20
N THR A 20 -6.39 8.37 1.11
CA THR A 20 -6.00 8.45 2.52
C THR A 20 -4.64 7.79 2.75
N SER A 21 -4.29 7.47 4.01
CA SER A 21 -3.12 6.64 4.30
C SER A 21 -3.52 5.17 4.53
N PRO A 22 -2.61 4.19 4.33
CA PRO A 22 -2.87 2.79 4.67
C PRO A 22 -3.37 2.60 6.11
N HIS A 23 -2.85 3.41 7.03
CA HIS A 23 -3.29 3.41 8.43
C HIS A 23 -4.73 3.90 8.60
N ASP A 24 -5.12 4.96 7.89
CA ASP A 24 -6.49 5.48 7.94
C ASP A 24 -7.47 4.51 7.28
N ALA A 25 -7.09 3.87 6.16
CA ALA A 25 -7.86 2.79 5.56
C ALA A 25 -8.14 1.66 6.57
N CYS A 26 -7.13 1.25 7.35
CA CYS A 26 -7.30 0.24 8.42
C CYS A 26 -8.21 0.71 9.57
N ARG A 27 -8.26 2.03 9.86
CA ARG A 27 -9.18 2.57 10.88
C ARG A 27 -10.60 2.66 10.36
N ILE A 28 -10.78 3.10 9.12
CA ILE A 28 -12.07 3.19 8.44
C ILE A 28 -12.73 1.81 8.36
N SER A 29 -11.95 0.75 8.10
CA SER A 29 -12.45 -0.62 8.02
C SER A 29 -13.05 -1.15 9.34
N ALA A 30 -12.72 -0.55 10.48
CA ALA A 30 -13.24 -0.95 11.78
C ALA A 30 -14.64 -0.35 12.09
N VAL A 31 -15.10 0.63 11.31
CA VAL A 31 -16.32 1.40 11.62
C VAL A 31 -17.60 0.66 11.22
N SER A 32 -17.65 0.02 10.05
CA SER A 32 -18.84 -0.70 9.57
C SER A 32 -18.50 -1.80 8.58
N LYS A 33 -19.45 -2.70 8.29
CA LYS A 33 -19.24 -3.79 7.30
C LYS A 33 -19.02 -3.25 5.88
N LEU A 34 -19.75 -2.21 5.49
CA LEU A 34 -19.61 -1.56 4.17
C LEU A 34 -18.23 -0.91 4.04
N LEU A 35 -17.83 -0.15 5.05
CA LEU A 35 -16.52 0.51 5.07
C LEU A 35 -15.38 -0.50 5.12
N ARG A 36 -15.55 -1.63 5.81
CA ARG A 36 -14.58 -2.73 5.78
C ARG A 36 -14.41 -3.31 4.39
N SER A 37 -15.52 -3.61 3.71
CA SER A 37 -15.50 -4.15 2.35
C SER A 37 -14.77 -3.20 1.39
N ALA A 38 -15.16 -1.92 1.39
CA ALA A 38 -14.53 -0.88 0.59
C ALA A 38 -13.03 -0.71 0.92
N ALA A 39 -12.70 -0.64 2.21
CA ALA A 39 -11.33 -0.44 2.69
C ALA A 39 -10.41 -1.64 2.44
N ASP A 40 -10.94 -2.86 2.26
CA ASP A 40 -10.16 -4.06 1.97
C ASP A 40 -10.11 -4.40 0.47
N SER A 41 -10.82 -3.64 -0.37
CA SER A 41 -10.83 -3.79 -1.83
C SER A 41 -9.47 -3.48 -2.46
N ASN A 42 -9.20 -4.06 -3.62
CA ASN A 42 -7.99 -3.75 -4.39
C ASN A 42 -7.94 -2.26 -4.78
N ALA A 43 -9.07 -1.68 -5.20
CA ALA A 43 -9.17 -0.27 -5.59
C ALA A 43 -8.71 0.70 -4.47
N ALA A 44 -9.00 0.38 -3.21
CA ALA A 44 -8.54 1.18 -2.08
C ALA A 44 -7.02 1.11 -1.87
N TRP A 45 -6.37 -0.02 -2.23
CA TRP A 45 -4.95 -0.26 -1.95
C TRP A 45 -4.02 -0.05 -3.16
N GLU A 46 -4.53 0.00 -4.39
CA GLU A 46 -3.75 0.21 -5.61
C GLU A 46 -2.85 1.44 -5.51
N ARG A 47 -3.42 2.53 -4.97
CA ARG A 47 -2.72 3.81 -4.85
C ARG A 47 -1.69 3.85 -3.72
N PHE A 48 -1.74 2.91 -2.78
CA PHE A 48 -0.75 2.77 -1.72
C PHE A 48 0.50 2.02 -2.18
N LEU A 49 0.45 1.33 -3.32
CA LEU A 49 1.61 0.63 -3.85
C LEU A 49 2.58 1.58 -4.58
N PRO A 50 3.88 1.20 -4.63
CA PRO A 50 4.83 1.84 -5.53
C PRO A 50 4.36 1.77 -6.99
N SER A 51 4.38 2.88 -7.72
CA SER A 51 4.22 2.86 -9.17
C SER A 51 5.42 2.26 -9.93
N ASP A 52 6.46 1.80 -9.22
CA ASP A 52 7.66 1.25 -9.87
C ASP A 52 7.44 -0.24 -10.17
N PRO A 53 7.33 -0.64 -11.45
CA PRO A 53 7.03 -2.01 -11.82
C PRO A 53 8.11 -2.98 -11.35
N ARG A 54 9.37 -2.53 -11.15
CA ARG A 54 10.46 -3.39 -10.67
C ARG A 54 10.25 -3.90 -9.24
N LEU A 55 9.44 -3.19 -8.46
CA LEU A 55 9.12 -3.53 -7.07
C LEU A 55 7.83 -4.36 -6.95
N VAL A 56 7.09 -4.52 -8.05
CA VAL A 56 5.79 -5.17 -8.12
C VAL A 56 5.85 -6.46 -8.97
N ASN A 57 6.89 -6.64 -9.78
CA ASN A 57 7.01 -7.73 -10.76
C ASN A 57 7.53 -9.06 -10.21
N ASP A 58 7.05 -9.48 -9.03
CA ASP A 58 7.16 -10.89 -8.66
C ASP A 58 5.89 -11.61 -9.15
N HIS A 59 6.03 -12.52 -10.13
CA HIS A 59 4.92 -13.27 -10.71
C HIS A 59 4.21 -14.18 -9.70
N SER A 60 4.81 -14.42 -8.52
CA SER A 60 4.16 -15.07 -7.37
C SER A 60 2.99 -14.27 -6.78
N LEU A 61 2.90 -12.98 -7.11
CA LEU A 61 1.95 -12.02 -6.54
C LEU A 61 0.58 -12.00 -7.22
N SER A 62 0.42 -12.72 -8.34
CA SER A 62 -0.85 -12.80 -9.07
C SER A 62 -2.00 -13.45 -8.30
N THR A 63 -1.69 -14.10 -7.16
CA THR A 63 -2.66 -14.85 -6.33
C THR A 63 -3.06 -14.13 -5.03
N VAL A 64 -2.38 -13.03 -4.68
CA VAL A 64 -2.61 -12.31 -3.41
C VAL A 64 -3.28 -10.96 -3.64
N SER A 65 -4.03 -10.48 -2.64
CA SER A 65 -4.63 -9.15 -2.73
C SER A 65 -3.57 -8.05 -2.69
N ILE A 66 -3.91 -6.87 -3.22
CA ILE A 66 -2.99 -5.71 -3.23
C ILE A 66 -2.62 -5.28 -1.81
N LYS A 67 -3.57 -5.40 -0.87
CA LYS A 67 -3.33 -5.21 0.56
C LYS A 67 -2.27 -6.17 1.10
N GLN A 68 -2.36 -7.46 0.75
CA GLN A 68 -1.38 -8.46 1.18
C GLN A 68 0.00 -8.18 0.57
N LEU A 69 0.07 -7.76 -0.69
CA LEU A 69 1.32 -7.32 -1.32
C LEU A 69 1.93 -6.13 -0.58
N PHE A 70 1.14 -5.11 -0.26
CA PHE A 70 1.61 -3.96 0.53
C PHE A 70 2.21 -4.42 1.88
N LEU A 71 1.52 -5.32 2.59
CA LEU A 71 2.00 -5.84 3.87
C LEU A 71 3.30 -6.63 3.73
N ARG A 72 3.44 -7.47 2.69
CA ARG A 72 4.71 -8.16 2.40
C ARG A 72 5.85 -7.18 2.16
N LEU A 73 5.61 -6.11 1.41
CA LEU A 73 6.59 -5.05 1.19
C LEU A 73 6.94 -4.26 2.47
N CYS A 74 6.07 -4.27 3.49
CA CYS A 74 6.40 -3.70 4.80
C CYS A 74 7.28 -4.64 5.64
N GLU A 75 7.05 -5.94 5.55
CA GLU A 75 7.60 -6.94 6.48
C GLU A 75 8.88 -7.61 5.97
N SER A 76 9.03 -7.75 4.66
CA SER A 76 10.14 -8.45 4.02
C SER A 76 10.76 -7.57 2.94
N PRO A 77 11.69 -6.66 3.31
CA PRO A 77 12.33 -5.75 2.37
C PRO A 77 13.18 -6.53 1.35
N PRO A 78 12.82 -6.57 0.04
CA PRO A 78 13.67 -7.21 -0.94
C PRO A 78 15.04 -6.55 -1.02
N LEU A 79 16.08 -7.37 -1.15
CA LEU A 79 17.41 -6.93 -1.51
C LEU A 79 17.47 -6.70 -3.02
N THR A 80 18.09 -5.59 -3.41
CA THR A 80 18.28 -5.17 -4.79
C THR A 80 19.72 -4.71 -4.98
N ASP A 81 20.15 -4.54 -6.23
CA ASP A 81 21.51 -4.10 -6.57
C ASP A 81 22.60 -4.94 -5.88
N ASP A 82 22.58 -6.26 -6.11
CA ASP A 82 23.56 -7.19 -5.54
C ASP A 82 23.65 -7.10 -4.00
N GLY A 83 22.49 -6.90 -3.35
CA GLY A 83 22.40 -6.78 -1.89
C GLY A 83 22.85 -5.44 -1.31
N ARG A 84 23.18 -4.45 -2.14
CA ARG A 84 23.66 -3.13 -1.68
C ARG A 84 22.54 -2.16 -1.36
N THR A 85 21.30 -2.48 -1.73
CA THR A 85 20.11 -1.67 -1.47
C THR A 85 18.96 -2.55 -1.01
N SER A 86 18.18 -2.09 -0.02
CA SER A 86 16.89 -2.69 0.28
C SER A 86 15.78 -1.64 0.27
N PHE A 87 14.57 -2.11 0.01
CA PHE A 87 13.39 -1.26 -0.13
C PHE A 87 12.24 -1.83 0.70
N TRP A 88 11.47 -0.99 1.37
CA TRP A 88 10.22 -1.38 2.01
C TRP A 88 9.22 -0.24 2.04
N MET A 89 7.98 -0.58 2.36
CA MET A 89 6.91 0.38 2.59
C MET A 89 6.82 0.73 4.07
N GLU A 90 6.74 2.01 4.41
CA GLU A 90 6.42 2.45 5.76
C GLU A 90 4.92 2.22 6.01
N LYS A 91 4.62 1.39 7.01
CA LYS A 91 3.29 0.80 7.22
C LYS A 91 2.18 1.83 7.42
N ARG A 92 2.48 3.00 7.99
CA ARG A 92 1.44 3.97 8.36
C ARG A 92 1.07 4.90 7.23
N SER A 93 2.09 5.47 6.60
CA SER A 93 2.04 6.50 5.57
C SER A 93 2.05 5.94 4.15
N GLY A 94 2.46 4.68 3.96
CA GLY A 94 2.66 4.11 2.63
C GLY A 94 3.84 4.73 1.88
N LYS A 95 4.77 5.40 2.58
CA LYS A 95 5.94 5.98 1.96
C LYS A 95 7.00 4.92 1.67
N LYS A 96 7.76 5.17 0.61
CA LYS A 96 8.92 4.38 0.22
C LYS A 96 10.09 4.63 1.17
N CYS A 97 10.63 3.57 1.73
CA CYS A 97 11.85 3.61 2.54
C CYS A 97 12.95 2.82 1.85
N TRP A 98 14.18 3.34 1.96
CA TRP A 98 15.36 2.75 1.35
C TRP A 98 16.47 2.59 2.38
N MET A 99 17.20 1.49 2.28
CA MET A 99 18.48 1.31 2.96
C MET A 99 19.56 1.16 1.90
N LEU A 100 20.65 1.88 2.09
CA LEU A 100 21.83 1.84 1.23
C LEU A 100 22.99 1.29 2.05
N SER A 101 23.76 0.38 1.47
CA SER A 101 25.03 -0.04 2.06
C SER A 101 26.03 1.11 2.07
N ALA A 102 26.95 1.12 3.03
CA ALA A 102 28.02 2.12 3.10
C ALA A 102 28.86 2.18 1.82
N ARG A 103 29.02 1.06 1.11
CA ARG A 103 29.78 0.98 -0.16
C ARG A 103 29.06 1.63 -1.34
N LYS A 104 27.74 1.80 -1.25
CA LYS A 104 26.93 2.44 -2.29
C LYS A 104 26.61 3.90 -1.96
N LEU A 105 26.71 4.29 -0.70
CA LEU A 105 26.45 5.65 -0.28
C LEU A 105 27.53 6.59 -0.82
N GLU A 106 27.14 7.45 -1.75
CA GLU A 106 27.93 8.57 -2.25
C GLU A 106 27.20 9.86 -1.84
N ILE A 107 27.93 10.79 -1.22
CA ILE A 107 27.41 12.10 -0.82
C ILE A 107 28.14 13.13 -1.68
N VAL A 108 27.38 13.87 -2.49
CA VAL A 108 27.88 14.91 -3.41
C VAL A 108 27.42 16.28 -2.92
#